data_AF-A0AA37VX92-F1
#
_entry.id   AF-A0AA37VX92-F1
#
_cell.length_a   1.000
_cell.length_b   1.000
_cell.length_c   1.000
_cell.angle_alpha   90.00
_cell.angle_beta   90.00
_cell.angle_gamma   90.00
#
_symmetry.space_group_name_H-M   'P 1'
#
loop_
_entity.id
_entity.type
_entity.pdbx_description
1 polymer ?
#
loop_
_entity_poly.entity_id
_entity_poly.type
_entity_poly.pdbx_seq_one_letter_code
_entity_poly.pdbx_strand_id
1 'polypeptide(L)' 'MLEMRQLIEQACLPDRCEVSCLDGTNLTIRLGQGQRLDEGVTLSGVPLQSLNSCRDLVHLVGQLHALRDSHPVPLKAIA' A
#
# COMPACT_ATOMS: atom_id res chain seq x y z
N MET A 1 0.23 -8.37 -15.55
CA MET A 1 0.63 -7.52 -14.40
C MET A 1 -0.54 -6.74 -13.78
N LEU A 2 -1.68 -6.55 -14.47
CA LEU A 2 -2.86 -5.90 -13.88
C LEU A 2 -3.52 -6.69 -12.74
N GLU A 3 -3.56 -8.02 -12.81
CA GLU A 3 -4.29 -8.85 -11.84
C GLU A 3 -3.78 -8.71 -10.39
N MET A 4 -2.46 -8.75 -10.18
CA MET A 4 -1.87 -8.59 -8.85
C MET A 4 -2.10 -7.20 -8.25
N ARG A 5 -1.96 -6.16 -9.08
CA ARG A 5 -2.20 -4.78 -8.67
C ARG A 5 -3.64 -4.61 -8.17
N GLN A 6 -4.61 -5.11 -8.93
CA GLN A 6 -6.03 -5.03 -8.56
C GLN A 6 -6.32 -5.74 -7.24
N LEU A 7 -5.70 -6.91 -7.00
CA LEU A 7 -5.86 -7.65 -5.74
C LEU A 7 -5.34 -6.87 -4.54
N ILE A 8 -4.16 -6.23 -4.67
CA ILE A 8 -3.57 -5.41 -3.60
C ILE A 8 -4.44 -4.16 -3.35
N GLU A 9 -4.87 -3.47 -4.41
CA GLU A 9 -5.72 -2.29 -4.31
C GLU A 9 -7.05 -2.62 -3.63
N GLN A 10 -7.68 -3.76 -3.96
CA GLN A 10 -8.90 -4.21 -3.30
C GLN A 10 -8.70 -4.65 -1.84
N ALA A 11 -7.57 -5.28 -1.52
CA ALA A 11 -7.28 -5.71 -0.15
C ALA A 11 -7.01 -4.53 0.81
N CYS A 12 -6.65 -3.38 0.27
CA CYS A 12 -6.40 -2.15 1.03
C CYS A 12 -7.64 -1.27 1.23
N LEU A 13 -8.80 -1.65 0.67
CA LEU A 13 -10.05 -0.92 0.88
C LEU A 13 -10.49 -0.98 2.36
N PRO A 14 -11.05 0.12 2.90
CA PRO A 14 -11.57 1.31 2.20
C PRO A 14 -10.52 2.40 1.90
N ASP A 15 -9.25 2.20 2.26
CA ASP A 15 -8.21 3.20 2.01
C ASP A 15 -7.79 3.25 0.54
N ARG A 16 -7.38 4.44 0.09
CA ARG A 16 -6.92 4.61 -1.29
C ARG A 16 -5.52 4.01 -1.43
N CYS A 17 -5.41 2.91 -2.14
CA CYS A 17 -4.15 2.25 -2.42
C CYS A 17 -3.73 2.48 -3.87
N GLU A 18 -2.45 2.76 -4.09
CA GLU A 18 -1.84 2.86 -5.41
C GLU A 18 -0.62 1.96 -5.46
N VAL A 19 -0.59 1.06 -6.45
CA VAL A 19 0.53 0.16 -6.68
C VAL A 19 1.20 0.56 -7.99
N SER A 20 2.49 0.90 -7.91
CA SER A 20 3.33 1.21 -9.05
C SER A 20 4.56 0.32 -9.08
N CYS A 21 5.05 0.02 -10.28
CA CYS A 21 6.29 -0.69 -10.50
C CYS A 21 7.08 0.07 -11.56
N LEU A 22 8.10 0.83 -11.12
CA LEU A 22 8.89 1.68 -12.01
C LEU A 22 10.07 0.90 -12.61
N ASP A 23 10.70 0.06 -11.80
CA ASP A 23 11.94 -0.65 -12.14
C ASP A 23 11.71 -2.07 -12.68
N GLY A 24 10.45 -2.47 -12.91
CA GLY A 24 10.06 -3.81 -13.36
C GLY A 24 10.35 -4.95 -12.37
N THR A 25 10.99 -4.66 -11.24
CA THR A 25 11.48 -5.66 -10.27
C THR A 25 10.91 -5.46 -8.88
N ASN A 26 10.70 -4.20 -8.50
CA ASN A 26 10.20 -3.81 -7.18
C ASN A 26 8.88 -3.07 -7.31
N LEU A 27 7.94 -3.38 -6.42
CA LEU A 27 6.72 -2.62 -6.25
C LEU A 27 6.91 -1.51 -5.22
N THR A 28 6.25 -0.40 -5.52
CA THR A 28 5.99 0.69 -4.61
C THR A 28 4.49 0.75 -4.37
N ILE A 29 4.08 0.57 -3.13
CA ILE A 29 2.69 0.66 -2.71
C ILE A 29 2.51 1.90 -1.85
N ARG A 30 1.56 2.74 -2.22
CA ARG A 30 1.18 3.94 -1.48
C ARG A 30 -0.21 3.72 -0.92
N LEU A 31 -0.34 3.71 0.40
CA LEU A 31 -1.62 3.65 1.08
C LEU A 31 -1.93 5.06 1.59
N GLY A 32 -2.86 5.73 0.91
CA GLY A 32 -3.38 7.04 1.31
C GLY A 32 -4.10 6.98 2.65
N GLN A 33 -4.47 8.15 3.16
CA GLN A 33 -5.42 8.29 4.27
C GLN A 33 -6.65 9.02 3.73
N GLY A 34 -7.74 8.26 3.55
CA GLY A 34 -8.95 8.77 2.92
C GLY A 34 -8.75 9.08 1.43
N GLN A 35 -8.89 10.35 1.04
CA GLN A 35 -8.87 10.75 -0.38
C GLN A 35 -7.45 11.03 -0.92
N ARG A 36 -6.47 11.24 -0.02
CA ARG A 36 -5.12 11.70 -0.38
C ARG A 36 -4.08 10.59 -0.17
N LEU A 37 -3.38 10.25 -1.25
CA LEU A 37 -2.21 9.35 -1.23
C LEU A 37 -0.95 10.00 -0.61
N ASP A 38 -0.95 11.34 -0.51
CA ASP A 38 0.18 12.12 -0.03
C ASP A 38 0.30 12.14 1.50
N GLU A 39 -0.84 12.08 2.19
CA GLU A 39 -0.92 11.98 3.66
C GLU A 39 -0.87 10.52 4.13
N GLY A 40 -0.40 9.62 3.27
CA GLY A 40 -0.39 8.18 3.46
C GLY A 40 0.96 7.60 3.85
N VAL A 41 1.00 6.28 3.98
CA VAL A 41 2.26 5.52 4.09
C VAL A 41 2.71 5.05 2.71
N THR A 42 4.01 5.11 2.47
CA THR A 42 4.62 4.61 1.22
C THR A 42 5.58 3.49 1.54
N LEU A 43 5.27 2.29 1.02
CA LEU A 43 6.13 1.12 1.10
C LEU A 43 6.79 0.90 -0.26
N SER A 44 8.11 1.10 -0.32
CA SER A 44 8.90 0.94 -1.54
C SER A 44 9.87 -0.23 -1.40
N GLY A 45 10.27 -0.82 -2.53
CA GLY A 45 11.27 -1.89 -2.55
C GLY A 45 10.70 -3.28 -2.27
N VAL A 46 9.40 -3.48 -2.48
CA VAL A 46 8.76 -4.79 -2.31
C VAL A 46 9.11 -5.65 -3.53
N PRO A 47 9.88 -6.75 -3.39
CA PRO A 47 10.27 -7.54 -4.55
C PRO A 47 9.05 -8.20 -5.17
N LEU A 48 8.86 -8.07 -6.49
CA LEU A 48 7.79 -8.78 -7.20
C LEU A 48 7.86 -10.29 -7.00
N GLN A 49 9.09 -10.82 -6.93
CA GLN A 49 9.35 -12.23 -6.64
C GLN A 49 8.93 -12.67 -5.23
N SER A 50 8.67 -11.75 -4.29
CA SER A 50 8.08 -12.12 -3.00
C SER A 50 6.60 -12.41 -3.16
N LEU A 51 5.91 -11.65 -4.03
CA LEU A 51 4.46 -11.63 -4.19
C LEU A 51 3.93 -12.76 -5.09
N ASN A 52 4.38 -13.98 -4.85
CA ASN A 52 4.02 -15.17 -5.63
C ASN A 52 2.76 -15.89 -5.13
N SER A 53 2.10 -15.41 -4.07
CA SER A 53 0.94 -16.08 -3.49
C SER A 53 0.02 -15.11 -2.75
N CYS A 54 -1.26 -15.46 -2.65
CA CYS A 54 -2.25 -14.68 -1.88
C CYS A 54 -1.81 -14.44 -0.43
N ARG A 55 -1.08 -15.38 0.17
CA ARG A 55 -0.51 -15.22 1.51
C ARG A 55 0.49 -14.05 1.60
N ASP A 56 1.35 -13.91 0.60
CA ASP A 56 2.33 -12.83 0.55
C ASP A 56 1.64 -11.47 0.39
N LEU A 57 0.58 -11.43 -0.44
CA LEU A 57 -0.29 -10.26 -0.57
C LEU A 57 -0.95 -9.89 0.77
N VAL A 58 -1.49 -10.86 1.51
CA VAL A 58 -2.08 -10.62 2.84
C VAL A 58 -1.01 -10.12 3.82
N HIS A 59 0.19 -10.68 3.77
CA HIS A 59 1.31 -10.27 4.63
C HIS A 59 1.78 -8.84 4.32
N LEU A 60 1.78 -8.47 3.04
CA LEU A 60 2.09 -7.14 2.57
C LEU A 60 1.04 -6.12 3.03
N VAL A 61 -0.25 -6.45 2.86
CA VAL A 61 -1.37 -5.60 3.30
C VAL A 61 -1.36 -5.43 4.83
N GLY A 62 -1.05 -6.50 5.56
CA GLY A 62 -0.87 -6.44 7.02
C GLY A 62 0.24 -5.49 7.44
N GLN A 63 1.39 -5.51 6.74
CA GLN A 63 2.48 -4.55 6.99
C GLN A 63 2.07 -3.11 6.67
N LEU A 64 1.36 -2.88 5.56
CA LEU A 64 0.83 -1.55 5.21
C LEU A 64 -0.13 -1.02 6.28
N HIS A 65 -1.03 -1.87 6.78
CA HIS A 65 -1.96 -1.53 7.85
C HIS A 65 -1.25 -1.24 9.17
N ALA A 66 -0.22 -2.03 9.52
CA ALA A 66 0.58 -1.81 10.72
C ALA A 66 1.42 -0.52 10.64
N LEU A 67 1.99 -0.22 9.46
CA LEU A 67 2.72 1.02 9.20
C LEU A 67 1.81 2.24 9.32
N ARG A 68 0.59 2.16 8.78
CA ARG A 68 -0.44 3.20 8.98
C ARG A 68 -0.76 3.40 10.45
N ASP A 69 -1.06 2.33 11.18
CA ASP A 69 -1.40 2.41 12.61
C ASP A 69 -0.24 3.00 13.44
N SER A 70 1.00 2.69 13.05
CA SER A 70 2.22 3.22 13.67
C SER A 70 2.54 4.67 13.28
N HIS A 71 2.00 5.15 12.16
CA HIS A 71 2.09 6.55 11.72
C HIS A 71 0.76 7.25 11.97
N PRO A 72 0.49 7.73 13.20
CA PRO A 72 -0.55 8.73 13.39
C PRO A 72 -0.07 9.99 12.66
N VAL A 73 -0.48 10.16 11.40
CA VAL A 73 -0.42 11.47 10.78
C VAL A 73 -1.16 12.41 11.73
N PRO A 74 -0.52 13.49 12.22
CA PRO A 74 -1.20 14.42 13.08
C PRO A 74 -2.39 14.93 12.27
N LEU A 75 -3.60 14.58 12.72
CA LEU A 75 -4.85 15.16 12.28
C LEU A 75 -4.62 16.67 12.25
N LYS A 76 -4.36 17.23 11.06
CA LYS A 76 -4.40 18.67 10.89
C LYS A 76 -5.88 19.02 10.84
N ALA A 77 -6.51 18.97 12.02
CA ALA A 77 -7.75 19.64 12.29
C ALA A 77 -7.48 21.12 12.00
N ILE A 78 -7.88 21.57 10.82
CA ILE A 78 -7.98 22.99 10.54
C ILE A 78 -9.42 23.39 10.86
N ALA A 79 -9.52 24.19 11.91
CA ALA A 79 -10.70 24.89 12.41
C ALA A 79 -11.23 25.92 11.41
#